data_AF-A0A2G2HIR0-F1
#
_entry.id   AF-A0A2G2HIR0-F1
#
_cell.length_a   1.000
_cell.length_b   1.000
_cell.length_c   1.000
_cell.angle_alpha   90.00
_cell.angle_beta   90.00
_cell.angle_gamma   90.00
#
_symmetry.space_group_name_H-M   'P 1'
#
loop_
_entity.id
_entity.type
_entity.pdbx_description
1 polymer ?
#
loop_
_entity_poly.entity_id
_entity_poly.type
_entity_poly.pdbx_seq_one_letter_code
_entity_poly.pdbx_strand_id
1 'polypeptide(L)'
;MSVYQYGFFIIPRKNVYTVFEGLNLNSFLNNELVDDPDGELELFEDDLFWENHALKFIDISKYFDKKIQRGESWSKNLIIYGHNDENCIKIFLEKDIIVSVGFRINFTLDYGKFLKEVIDFCQYFDFLVVSNDLNILELDFDRINKTIRDSKSFKRFL
;
A
#
# COMPACT_ATOMS: atom_id res chain seq x y z
N MET A 1 -10.45 -1.03 10.51
CA MET A 1 -9.02 -1.41 10.69
C MET A 1 -8.73 -1.60 12.18
N SER A 2 -7.94 -2.61 12.57
CA SER A 2 -7.47 -2.76 13.96
C SER A 2 -6.66 -1.54 14.41
N VAL A 3 -6.83 -1.11 15.67
CA VAL A 3 -6.22 0.11 16.25
C VAL A 3 -4.68 0.13 16.14
N TYR A 4 -4.05 -1.04 16.03
CA TYR A 4 -2.59 -1.21 16.01
C TYR A 4 -1.97 -1.35 14.60
N GLN A 5 -2.74 -1.09 13.53
CA GLN A 5 -2.25 -1.21 12.16
C GLN A 5 -2.43 0.08 11.35
N TYR A 6 -1.55 0.29 10.38
CA TYR A 6 -1.64 1.41 9.44
C TYR A 6 -1.32 0.95 8.02
N GLY A 7 -2.20 1.35 7.09
CA GLY A 7 -2.15 0.96 5.68
C GLY A 7 -1.54 2.06 4.82
N PHE A 8 -1.01 1.62 3.68
CA PHE A 8 -0.51 2.46 2.60
C PHE A 8 -0.86 1.82 1.27
N PHE A 9 -1.02 2.66 0.26
CA PHE A 9 -1.11 2.24 -1.13
C PHE A 9 0.25 2.42 -1.80
N ILE A 10 0.53 1.57 -2.78
CA ILE A 10 1.65 1.69 -3.70
C ILE A 10 1.05 1.87 -5.09
N ILE A 11 1.47 2.93 -5.79
CA ILE A 11 0.99 3.22 -7.14
C ILE A 11 2.17 3.46 -8.09
N PRO A 12 2.06 3.14 -9.39
CA PRO A 12 3.08 3.49 -10.37
C PRO A 12 3.26 5.01 -10.51
N ARG A 13 4.50 5.48 -10.67
CA ARG A 13 4.76 6.91 -10.92
C ARG A 13 4.28 7.37 -12.29
N LYS A 14 4.33 6.46 -13.27
CA LYS A 14 4.00 6.74 -14.67
C LYS A 14 2.91 5.78 -15.15
N ASN A 15 1.73 6.33 -15.42
CA ASN A 15 0.68 5.64 -16.16
C ASN A 15 -0.12 6.67 -16.99
N VAL A 16 -1.39 6.39 -17.30
CA VAL A 16 -2.34 7.34 -17.90
C VAL A 16 -2.41 8.64 -17.09
N TYR A 17 -2.26 8.54 -15.77
CA TYR A 17 -2.13 9.69 -14.87
C TYR A 17 -0.66 10.01 -14.61
N THR A 18 -0.29 11.28 -14.82
CA THR A 18 1.03 11.78 -14.40
C THR A 18 0.96 12.12 -12.92
N VAL A 19 1.66 11.34 -12.08
CA VAL A 19 1.69 11.54 -10.63
C VAL A 19 2.94 12.31 -10.23
N PHE A 20 2.77 13.40 -9.48
CA PHE A 20 3.84 14.25 -8.99
C PHE A 20 3.54 14.80 -7.60
N GLU A 21 4.57 15.30 -6.91
CA GLU A 21 4.43 15.88 -5.58
C GLU A 21 3.47 17.09 -5.61
N GLY A 22 2.45 17.07 -4.77
CA GLY A 22 1.40 18.11 -4.74
C GLY A 22 0.17 17.81 -5.62
N LEU A 23 0.12 16.67 -6.32
CA LEU A 23 -1.12 16.17 -6.91
C LEU A 23 -2.15 15.91 -5.81
N ASN A 24 -3.36 16.43 -5.98
CA ASN A 24 -4.48 16.15 -5.09
C ASN A 24 -5.08 14.80 -5.45
N LEU A 25 -4.82 13.78 -4.64
CA LEU A 25 -5.35 12.43 -4.85
C LEU A 25 -6.81 12.27 -4.40
N ASN A 26 -7.43 13.27 -3.76
CA ASN A 26 -8.84 13.21 -3.37
C ASN A 26 -9.79 13.13 -4.57
N SER A 27 -9.35 13.49 -5.78
CA SER A 27 -10.16 13.32 -6.99
C SER A 27 -10.34 11.86 -7.42
N PHE A 28 -9.59 10.94 -6.80
CA PHE A 28 -9.64 9.50 -7.04
C PHE A 28 -10.33 8.76 -5.87
N LEU A 29 -11.06 9.50 -5.04
CA LEU A 29 -11.97 8.92 -4.07
C LEU A 29 -13.30 8.61 -4.77
N ASN A 30 -13.71 7.34 -4.70
CA ASN A 30 -15.02 6.93 -5.15
C ASN A 30 -16.07 7.35 -4.12
N ASN A 31 -17.19 7.88 -4.62
CA ASN A 31 -18.38 8.19 -3.83
C ASN A 31 -19.24 6.95 -3.52
N GLU A 32 -18.80 5.74 -3.91
CA GLU A 32 -19.40 4.49 -3.42
C GLU A 32 -19.15 4.36 -1.92
N LEU A 33 -20.09 4.91 -1.16
CA LEU A 33 -20.14 4.84 0.30
C LEU A 33 -20.22 3.37 0.69
N VAL A 34 -19.15 2.85 1.30
CA VAL A 34 -19.27 1.59 2.04
C VAL A 34 -19.92 1.96 3.37
N ASP A 35 -21.10 1.41 3.64
CA ASP A 35 -21.73 1.43 4.97
C ASP A 35 -20.80 0.70 5.97
N ASP A 36 -19.77 1.38 6.48
CA ASP A 36 -19.02 0.94 7.65
C ASP A 36 -19.89 1.28 8.88
N PRO A 37 -20.11 0.35 9.83
CA PRO A 37 -20.76 0.67 11.11
C PRO A 37 -20.14 1.85 11.87
N ASP A 38 -18.92 2.29 11.53
CA ASP A 38 -18.25 3.46 12.09
C ASP A 38 -18.29 4.74 11.20
N GLY A 39 -18.98 4.71 10.03
CA GLY A 39 -19.23 5.87 9.14
C GLY A 39 -19.07 5.57 7.64
N GLU A 40 -19.48 6.50 6.77
CA GLU A 40 -19.23 6.38 5.32
C GLU A 40 -17.73 6.58 5.01
N LEU A 41 -17.06 5.59 4.41
CA LEU A 41 -15.67 5.70 3.95
C LEU A 41 -15.61 5.75 2.42
N GLU A 42 -15.09 6.85 1.89
CA GLU A 42 -14.73 6.97 0.48
C GLU A 42 -13.56 6.02 0.16
N LEU A 43 -13.69 5.20 -0.88
CA LEU A 43 -12.66 4.24 -1.30
C LEU A 43 -11.71 4.91 -2.29
N PHE A 44 -10.40 4.76 -2.09
CA PHE A 44 -9.39 5.21 -3.04
C PHE A 44 -9.32 4.26 -4.23
N GLU A 45 -9.59 4.77 -5.44
CA GLU A 45 -9.54 4.03 -6.71
C GLU A 45 -8.09 3.87 -7.20
N ASP A 46 -7.31 3.05 -6.49
CA ASP A 46 -5.90 2.84 -6.82
C ASP A 46 -5.69 2.00 -8.09
N ASP A 47 -6.72 1.25 -8.51
CA ASP A 47 -6.76 0.44 -9.73
C ASP A 47 -6.58 1.26 -11.02
N LEU A 48 -7.10 2.48 -11.04
CA LEU A 48 -6.88 3.44 -12.13
C LEU A 48 -5.39 3.72 -12.39
N PHE A 49 -4.53 3.61 -11.37
CA PHE A 49 -3.09 3.79 -11.51
C PHE A 49 -2.37 2.53 -11.99
N TRP A 50 -3.01 1.37 -11.91
CA TRP A 50 -2.48 0.09 -12.38
C TRP A 50 -3.01 -0.32 -13.76
N GLU A 51 -4.11 0.30 -14.21
CA GLU A 51 -4.72 0.02 -15.52
C GLU A 51 -3.71 0.15 -16.66
N ASN A 52 -3.60 -0.87 -17.52
CA ASN A 52 -2.66 -0.91 -18.64
C ASN A 52 -1.16 -0.82 -18.26
N HIS A 53 -0.81 -0.91 -16.97
CA HIS A 53 0.59 -0.91 -16.55
C HIS A 53 1.28 -2.21 -17.00
N ALA A 54 2.46 -2.07 -17.63
CA ALA A 54 3.14 -3.20 -18.28
C ALA A 54 3.77 -4.21 -17.30
N LEU A 55 3.93 -3.83 -16.02
CA LEU A 55 4.55 -4.69 -15.02
C LEU A 55 3.66 -5.88 -14.70
N LYS A 56 4.24 -7.08 -14.80
CA LYS A 56 3.52 -8.32 -14.49
C LYS A 56 3.80 -8.75 -13.06
N PHE A 57 2.84 -9.47 -12.47
CA PHE A 57 3.00 -10.03 -11.13
C PHE A 57 4.28 -10.86 -10.97
N ILE A 58 4.70 -11.60 -12.00
CA ILE A 58 5.92 -12.42 -11.98
C ILE A 58 7.19 -11.60 -11.71
N ASP A 59 7.23 -10.32 -12.10
CA ASP A 59 8.39 -9.46 -11.90
C ASP A 59 8.45 -8.97 -10.44
N ILE A 60 7.28 -8.60 -9.87
CA ILE A 60 7.14 -8.31 -8.45
C ILE A 60 7.47 -9.55 -7.60
N SER A 61 7.00 -10.72 -8.02
CA SER A 61 7.19 -11.94 -7.24
C SER A 61 8.66 -12.33 -7.15
N LYS A 62 9.41 -12.24 -8.26
CA LYS A 62 10.87 -12.47 -8.25
C LYS A 62 11.62 -11.55 -7.29
N TYR A 63 11.13 -10.33 -7.09
CA TYR A 63 11.72 -9.40 -6.14
C TYR A 63 11.46 -9.85 -4.70
N PHE A 64 10.20 -10.14 -4.35
CA PHE A 64 9.82 -10.44 -2.97
C PHE A 64 10.12 -11.87 -2.52
N ASP A 65 10.04 -12.86 -3.41
CA ASP A 65 10.24 -14.29 -3.06
C ASP A 65 11.63 -14.55 -2.43
N LYS A 66 12.61 -13.65 -2.62
CA LYS A 66 13.95 -13.70 -2.01
C LYS A 66 14.09 -12.95 -0.68
N LYS A 67 13.10 -12.15 -0.30
CA LYS A 67 13.21 -11.12 0.75
C LYS A 67 12.13 -11.25 1.83
N ILE A 68 10.91 -11.58 1.42
CA ILE A 68 9.73 -11.66 2.29
C ILE A 68 9.01 -12.97 1.97
N GLN A 69 8.70 -13.75 3.01
CA GLN A 69 7.97 -15.00 2.85
C GLN A 69 6.53 -14.73 2.38
N ARG A 70 6.02 -15.57 1.47
CA ARG A 70 4.59 -15.54 1.12
C ARG A 70 3.74 -16.01 2.29
N GLY A 71 2.71 -15.24 2.62
CA GLY A 71 1.70 -15.58 3.61
C GLY A 71 0.52 -16.34 3.01
N GLU A 72 -0.35 -16.83 3.89
CA GLU A 72 -1.62 -17.42 3.50
C GLU A 72 -2.62 -16.35 3.06
N SER A 73 -3.41 -16.66 2.03
CA SER A 73 -4.49 -15.81 1.54
C SER A 73 -5.75 -16.63 1.34
N TRP A 74 -6.90 -16.03 1.65
CA TRP A 74 -8.21 -16.66 1.48
C TRP A 74 -8.78 -16.49 0.08
N SER A 75 -8.11 -15.70 -0.78
CA SER A 75 -8.52 -15.48 -2.17
C SER A 75 -7.35 -15.76 -3.12
N LYS A 76 -7.66 -16.41 -4.24
CA LYS A 76 -6.69 -16.62 -5.32
C LYS A 76 -6.24 -15.31 -5.97
N ASN A 77 -7.07 -14.27 -5.85
CA ASN A 77 -6.82 -12.95 -6.40
C ASN A 77 -6.02 -12.06 -5.44
N LEU A 78 -5.79 -12.50 -4.21
CA LEU A 78 -5.03 -11.73 -3.21
C LEU A 78 -3.73 -12.48 -2.91
N ILE A 79 -2.60 -11.87 -3.24
CA ILE A 79 -1.28 -12.37 -2.88
C ILE A 79 -0.76 -11.57 -1.69
N ILE A 80 -0.22 -12.28 -0.69
CA ILE A 80 0.29 -11.67 0.54
C ILE A 80 1.75 -12.06 0.73
N TYR A 81 2.60 -11.07 0.97
CA TYR A 81 3.97 -11.25 1.47
C TYR A 81 4.03 -10.76 2.92
N GLY A 82 4.44 -11.60 3.85
CA GLY A 82 4.28 -11.40 5.29
C GLY A 82 2.97 -12.00 5.81
N HIS A 83 2.50 -11.57 6.99
CA HIS A 83 1.31 -12.14 7.64
C HIS A 83 0.20 -11.11 7.86
N ASN A 84 -1.06 -11.56 7.79
CA ASN A 84 -2.24 -10.71 7.97
C ASN A 84 -2.42 -10.15 9.39
N ASP A 85 -1.68 -10.63 10.38
CA ASP A 85 -1.64 -10.05 11.72
C ASP A 85 -0.33 -9.29 11.99
N GLU A 86 0.57 -9.21 11.01
CA GLU A 86 1.87 -8.55 11.10
C GLU A 86 2.02 -7.48 10.01
N ASN A 87 3.28 -7.11 9.75
CA ASN A 87 3.67 -6.35 8.57
C ASN A 87 3.46 -7.19 7.32
N CYS A 88 2.79 -6.65 6.31
CA CYS A 88 2.56 -7.38 5.07
C CYS A 88 2.42 -6.46 3.87
N ILE A 89 2.76 -6.98 2.69
CA ILE A 89 2.39 -6.42 1.39
C ILE A 89 1.23 -7.25 0.84
N LYS A 90 0.24 -6.58 0.28
CA LYS A 90 -0.94 -7.15 -0.36
C LYS A 90 -0.94 -6.72 -1.81
N ILE A 91 -1.10 -7.69 -2.71
CA ILE A 91 -1.21 -7.46 -4.14
C ILE A 91 -2.54 -8.08 -4.57
N PHE A 92 -3.43 -7.26 -5.10
CA PHE A 92 -4.69 -7.72 -5.67
C PHE A 92 -4.53 -7.88 -7.19
N LEU A 93 -4.99 -9.02 -7.69
CA LEU A 93 -4.92 -9.42 -9.08
C LEU A 93 -6.32 -9.65 -9.62
N GLU A 94 -6.62 -9.07 -10.77
CA GLU A 94 -7.79 -9.42 -11.57
C GLU A 94 -7.35 -9.96 -12.92
N LYS A 95 -7.77 -11.19 -13.25
CA LYS A 95 -7.40 -11.86 -14.51
C LYS A 95 -5.88 -11.80 -14.78
N ASP A 96 -5.09 -12.05 -13.72
CA ASP A 96 -3.62 -12.00 -13.71
C ASP A 96 -2.97 -10.61 -13.91
N ILE A 97 -3.78 -9.55 -13.90
CA ILE A 97 -3.33 -8.15 -13.96
C ILE A 97 -3.32 -7.58 -12.55
N ILE A 98 -2.26 -6.85 -12.18
CA ILE A 98 -2.21 -6.13 -10.91
C ILE A 98 -3.21 -4.99 -10.99
N VAL A 99 -4.10 -4.92 -10.00
CA VAL A 99 -5.07 -3.82 -9.88
C VAL A 99 -4.89 -3.05 -8.56
N SER A 100 -4.22 -3.62 -7.57
CA SER A 100 -3.91 -2.87 -6.35
C SER A 100 -2.67 -3.45 -5.69
N VAL A 101 -1.85 -2.57 -5.15
CA VAL A 101 -0.74 -2.94 -4.28
C VAL A 101 -0.78 -2.04 -3.07
N GLY A 102 -0.74 -2.65 -1.89
CA GLY A 102 -0.63 -1.93 -0.64
C GLY A 102 0.29 -2.63 0.32
N PHE A 103 0.71 -1.93 1.35
CA PHE A 103 1.36 -2.56 2.48
C PHE A 103 0.77 -2.05 3.78
N ARG A 104 0.95 -2.84 4.82
CA ARG A 104 0.45 -2.54 6.15
C ARG A 104 1.54 -2.77 7.17
N ILE A 105 1.63 -1.84 8.10
CA ILE A 105 2.53 -1.90 9.23
C ILE A 105 1.73 -2.23 10.49
N ASN A 106 2.28 -3.10 11.32
CA ASN A 106 1.80 -3.39 12.66
C ASN A 106 2.69 -2.66 13.68
N PHE A 107 2.10 -1.82 14.52
CA PHE A 107 2.79 -1.01 15.52
C PHE A 107 3.36 -1.81 16.69
N THR A 108 2.86 -3.03 16.93
CA THR A 108 3.34 -3.89 18.02
C THR A 108 4.66 -4.61 17.68
N LEU A 109 5.12 -4.51 16.44
CA LEU A 109 6.31 -5.17 15.92
C LEU A 109 7.36 -4.15 15.48
N ASP A 110 8.62 -4.56 15.46
CA ASP A 110 9.66 -3.78 14.79
C ASP A 110 9.48 -3.91 13.26
N TYR A 111 8.91 -2.86 12.66
CA TYR A 111 8.70 -2.76 11.22
C TYR A 111 9.87 -2.11 10.48
N GLY A 112 10.97 -1.74 11.16
CA GLY A 112 12.04 -0.95 10.56
C GLY A 112 12.69 -1.61 9.35
N LYS A 113 13.00 -2.92 9.47
CA LYS A 113 13.55 -3.70 8.34
C LYS A 113 12.54 -3.85 7.21
N PHE A 114 11.29 -4.13 7.54
CA PHE A 114 10.22 -4.29 6.57
C PHE A 114 9.99 -3.01 5.75
N LEU A 115 9.93 -1.85 6.43
CA LEU A 115 9.72 -0.56 5.78
C LEU A 115 10.88 -0.22 4.82
N LYS A 116 12.12 -0.56 5.18
CA LYS A 116 13.26 -0.40 4.26
C LYS A 116 13.12 -1.25 3.00
N GLU A 117 12.71 -2.52 3.14
CA GLU A 117 12.49 -3.39 1.97
C GLU A 117 11.36 -2.88 1.06
N VAL A 118 10.31 -2.29 1.64
CA VAL A 118 9.22 -1.64 0.89
C VAL A 118 9.72 -0.39 0.16
N ILE A 119 10.53 0.44 0.80
CA ILE A 119 11.14 1.62 0.17
C ILE A 119 12.02 1.19 -1.01
N ASP A 120 12.90 0.22 -0.80
CA ASP A 120 13.78 -0.33 -1.84
C ASP A 120 12.96 -0.90 -3.02
N PHE A 121 11.84 -1.58 -2.72
CA PHE A 121 10.92 -2.09 -3.73
C PHE A 121 10.33 -0.96 -4.58
N CYS A 122 9.83 0.09 -3.93
CA CYS A 122 9.25 1.23 -4.63
C CYS A 122 10.30 1.98 -5.47
N GLN A 123 11.52 2.12 -4.97
CA GLN A 123 12.62 2.73 -5.74
C GLN A 123 13.01 1.88 -6.94
N TYR A 124 13.07 0.55 -6.79
CA TYR A 124 13.47 -0.37 -7.86
C TYR A 124 12.47 -0.38 -9.03
N PHE A 125 11.17 -0.30 -8.75
CA PHE A 125 10.11 -0.32 -9.78
C PHE A 125 9.58 1.07 -10.18
N ASP A 126 10.18 2.15 -9.69
CA ASP A 126 9.71 3.54 -9.89
C ASP A 126 8.24 3.74 -9.47
N PHE A 127 7.92 3.31 -8.24
CA PHE A 127 6.62 3.47 -7.61
C PHE A 127 6.60 4.60 -6.59
N LEU A 128 5.39 4.95 -6.17
CA LEU A 128 5.09 5.93 -5.14
C LEU A 128 4.40 5.24 -3.97
N VAL A 129 4.61 5.78 -2.77
CA VAL A 129 3.87 5.39 -1.58
C VAL A 129 2.84 6.47 -1.29
N VAL A 130 1.60 6.05 -1.06
CA VAL A 130 0.47 6.93 -0.70
C VAL A 130 -0.05 6.53 0.67
N SER A 131 -0.12 7.50 1.59
CA SER A 131 -0.70 7.31 2.92
C SER A 131 -2.22 7.13 2.86
N ASN A 132 -2.83 6.63 3.94
CA ASN A 132 -4.30 6.61 4.07
C ASN A 132 -4.96 8.00 3.96
N ASP A 133 -4.22 9.07 4.26
CA ASP A 133 -4.68 10.46 4.10
C ASP A 133 -4.43 11.00 2.68
N LEU A 134 -4.19 10.10 1.71
CA LEU A 134 -3.94 10.38 0.29
C LEU A 134 -2.77 11.33 -0.03
N ASN A 135 -1.84 11.47 0.90
CA ASN A 135 -0.57 12.14 0.65
C ASN A 135 0.43 11.18 -0.01
N ILE A 136 1.04 11.64 -1.11
CA ILE A 136 2.21 10.99 -1.71
C ILE A 136 3.42 11.25 -0.80
N LEU A 137 4.12 10.19 -0.41
CA LEU A 137 5.25 10.26 0.50
C LEU A 137 6.57 10.18 -0.25
N GLU A 138 7.55 10.96 0.20
CA GLU A 138 8.95 10.77 -0.18
C GLU A 138 9.39 9.35 0.22
N LEU A 139 10.10 8.65 -0.68
CA LEU A 139 10.66 7.31 -0.44
C LEU A 139 11.89 7.37 0.47
N ASP A 140 11.70 7.92 1.66
CA ASP A 140 12.68 8.06 2.72
C ASP A 140 12.13 7.45 4.01
N PHE A 141 13.00 6.73 4.73
CA PHE A 141 12.60 5.99 5.92
C PHE A 141 12.09 6.93 7.02
N ASP A 142 12.81 8.02 7.29
CA ASP A 142 12.46 8.93 8.38
C ASP A 142 11.17 9.69 8.07
N ARG A 143 10.94 10.05 6.80
CA ARG A 143 9.69 10.68 6.35
C ARG A 143 8.48 9.77 6.51
N ILE A 144 8.56 8.53 6.04
CA ILE A 144 7.44 7.59 6.15
C ILE A 144 7.22 7.21 7.62
N ASN A 145 8.29 6.94 8.38
CA ASN A 145 8.21 6.64 9.81
C ASN A 145 7.59 7.81 10.61
N LYS A 146 7.94 9.05 10.27
CA LYS A 146 7.29 10.23 10.86
C LYS A 146 5.79 10.25 10.53
N THR A 147 5.42 10.01 9.28
CA THR A 147 4.00 9.94 8.86
C THR A 147 3.24 8.88 9.65
N ILE A 148 3.83 7.71 9.87
CA ILE A 148 3.26 6.65 10.72
C ILE A 148 3.03 7.17 12.15
N ARG A 149 4.06 7.76 12.76
CA ARG A 149 4.01 8.24 14.16
C ARG A 149 3.03 9.40 14.36
N ASP A 150 2.88 10.25 13.34
CA ASP A 150 1.96 11.39 13.37
C ASP A 150 0.51 10.99 13.06
N SER A 151 0.29 9.78 12.53
CA SER A 151 -1.04 9.27 12.18
C SER A 151 -1.99 9.16 13.37
N LYS A 152 -3.29 9.33 13.11
CA LYS A 152 -4.34 9.16 14.13
C LYS A 152 -4.33 7.74 14.71
N SER A 153 -4.07 6.72 13.88
CA SER A 153 -4.02 5.32 14.32
C SER A 153 -2.90 5.08 15.32
N PHE A 154 -1.69 5.56 15.05
CA PHE A 154 -0.56 5.40 15.97
C PHE A 154 -0.79 6.12 17.30
N LYS A 155 -1.35 7.33 17.25
CA LYS A 155 -1.72 8.10 18.45
C LYS A 155 -2.80 7.44 19.30
N ARG A 156 -3.71 6.67 18.70
CA ARG A 156 -4.75 5.90 19.41
C ARG A 156 -4.22 4.59 20.00
N PHE A 157 -3.11 4.08 19.47
CA PHE A 157 -2.47 2.86 19.95
C PHE A 157 -1.63 3.09 21.22
N LEU A 158 -1.00 4.27 21.34
CA LEU A 158 -0.29 4.72 22.55
C LEU A 158 -1.25 5.00 23.71
#